data_AF-A0A061B018-F1
#
_entry.id   AF-A0A061B018-F1
#
_cell.length_a   1.000
_cell.length_b   1.000
_cell.length_c   1.000
_cell.angle_alpha   90.00
_cell.angle_beta   90.00
_cell.angle_gamma   90.00
#
_symmetry.space_group_name_H-M   'P 1'
#
loop_
_entity.id
_entity.type
_entity.pdbx_description
1 polymer ?
#
loop_
_entity_poly.entity_id
_entity_poly.type
_entity_poly.pdbx_seq_one_letter_code
_entity_poly.pdbx_strand_id
1 'polypeptide(L)'
;MYKNRKPQTADAIERRIVQKEAELAALQDEATELELELEAIAQGDMMDPDKVVKQHIKQLKEYNELKDTALNLIQLIADQRQVRLGVVMDEIGVELDK
;
A
#
# COMPACT_ATOMS: atom_id res chain seq x y z
N MET A 1 62.76 -1.47 23.36
CA MET A 1 62.75 -2.41 22.22
C MET A 1 61.59 -2.05 21.30
N TYR A 2 61.90 -1.53 20.11
CA TYR A 2 60.90 -1.15 19.12
C TYR A 2 60.18 -2.41 18.62
N LYS A 3 58.86 -2.44 18.74
CA LYS A 3 58.04 -3.52 18.19
C LYS A 3 58.14 -3.44 16.66
N ASN A 4 58.88 -4.38 16.08
CA ASN A 4 58.96 -4.62 14.63
C ASN A 4 57.55 -4.81 14.06
N ARG A 5 56.93 -3.72 13.58
CA ARG A 5 55.88 -3.83 12.57
C ARG A 5 56.60 -4.27 11.30
N LYS A 6 56.50 -5.55 10.96
CA LYS A 6 56.86 -6.03 9.62
C LYS A 6 56.20 -5.07 8.62
N PRO A 7 56.92 -4.53 7.63
CA PRO A 7 56.27 -3.74 6.60
C PRO A 7 55.23 -4.65 5.95
N GLN A 8 53.95 -4.28 6.03
CA GLN A 8 52.99 -4.86 5.11
C GLN A 8 53.54 -4.54 3.72
N THR A 9 53.77 -5.57 2.91
CA THR A 9 54.21 -5.38 1.53
C THR A 9 53.21 -4.45 0.84
N ALA A 10 53.69 -3.57 -0.04
CA ALA A 10 52.82 -2.60 -0.73
C ALA A 10 51.58 -3.27 -1.33
N ASP A 11 51.76 -4.46 -1.92
CA ASP A 11 50.71 -5.34 -2.43
C ASP A 11 49.64 -5.75 -1.39
N ALA A 12 50.03 -5.98 -0.14
CA ALA A 12 49.07 -6.37 0.91
C ALA A 12 48.24 -5.18 1.39
N ILE A 13 48.80 -3.98 1.36
CA ILE A 13 48.08 -2.74 1.64
C ILE A 13 47.14 -2.43 0.48
N GLU A 14 47.63 -2.54 -0.76
CA GLU A 14 46.88 -2.31 -1.98
C GLU A 14 45.68 -3.26 -2.12
N ARG A 15 45.87 -4.56 -1.87
CA ARG A 15 44.75 -5.53 -1.83
C ARG A 15 43.70 -5.17 -0.79
N ARG A 16 44.13 -4.64 0.36
CA ARG A 16 43.22 -4.26 1.45
C ARG A 16 42.49 -2.96 1.16
N ILE A 17 43.12 -2.04 0.43
CA ILE A 17 42.49 -0.82 -0.10
C ILE A 17 41.43 -1.22 -1.13
N VAL A 18 41.79 -2.05 -2.12
CA VAL A 18 40.84 -2.52 -3.14
C VAL A 18 39.66 -3.28 -2.52
N GLN A 19 39.91 -4.12 -1.52
CA GLN A 19 38.85 -4.81 -0.80
C GLN A 19 37.93 -3.82 -0.06
N LYS A 20 38.51 -2.81 0.60
CA LYS A 20 37.75 -1.77 1.31
C LYS A 20 36.97 -0.87 0.37
N GLU A 21 37.51 -0.55 -0.80
CA GLU A 21 36.83 0.20 -1.85
C GLU A 21 35.65 -0.57 -2.43
N ALA A 22 35.81 -1.88 -2.66
CA ALA A 22 34.71 -2.75 -3.08
C ALA A 22 33.62 -2.88 -1.99
N GLU A 23 34.01 -3.02 -0.72
CA GLU A 23 33.06 -3.02 0.41
C GLU A 23 32.32 -1.68 0.54
N LEU A 24 33.02 -0.54 0.34
CA LEU A 24 32.41 0.79 0.37
C LEU A 24 31.44 0.99 -0.79
N ALA A 25 31.80 0.56 -1.99
CA ALA A 25 30.91 0.64 -3.15
C ALA A 25 29.64 -0.19 -2.93
N ALA A 26 29.78 -1.44 -2.45
CA ALA A 26 28.62 -2.28 -2.15
C ALA A 26 27.72 -1.67 -1.06
N LEU A 27 28.31 -1.07 -0.03
CA LEU A 27 27.54 -0.42 1.05
C LEU A 27 26.87 0.87 0.58
N GLN A 28 27.50 1.62 -0.33
CA GLN A 28 26.90 2.79 -0.96
C GLN A 28 25.71 2.40 -1.83
N ASP A 29 25.84 1.33 -2.62
CA ASP A 29 24.75 0.80 -3.43
C ASP A 29 23.56 0.38 -2.55
N GLU A 30 23.83 -0.36 -1.46
CA GLU A 30 22.80 -0.78 -0.48
C GLU A 30 22.12 0.43 0.20
N ALA A 31 22.89 1.46 0.57
CA ALA A 31 22.34 2.67 1.14
C ALA A 31 21.44 3.42 0.15
N THR A 32 21.83 3.52 -1.12
CA THR A 32 21.00 4.16 -2.14
C THR A 32 19.74 3.36 -2.45
N GLU A 33 19.79 2.02 -2.41
CA GLU A 33 18.63 1.16 -2.59
C GLU A 33 17.64 1.34 -1.44
N LEU A 34 18.12 1.38 -0.19
CA LEU A 34 17.30 1.64 0.99
C LEU A 34 16.73 3.06 1.02
N GLU A 35 17.48 4.07 0.56
CA GLU A 35 16.98 5.44 0.44
C GLU A 35 15.85 5.54 -0.59
N LEU A 36 15.98 4.86 -1.74
CA LEU A 36 14.92 4.77 -2.76
C LEU A 36 13.70 4.00 -2.25
N GLU A 37 13.89 2.92 -1.49
CA GLU A 37 12.81 2.16 -0.88
C GLU A 37 12.07 3.01 0.18
N LEU A 38 12.80 3.75 1.01
CA LEU A 38 12.22 4.67 1.99
C LEU A 38 11.49 5.83 1.31
N GLU A 39 12.04 6.38 0.23
CA GLU A 39 11.39 7.45 -0.53
C GLU A 39 10.13 6.95 -1.24
N ALA A 40 10.14 5.73 -1.78
CA ALA A 40 8.97 5.07 -2.34
C ALA A 40 7.88 4.81 -1.28
N ILE A 41 8.27 4.38 -0.08
CA ILE A 41 7.37 4.22 1.07
C ILE A 41 6.80 5.58 1.50
N ALA A 42 7.62 6.63 1.56
CA ALA A 42 7.23 7.98 1.93
C ALA A 42 6.32 8.65 0.90
N GLN A 43 6.51 8.36 -0.39
CA GLN A 43 5.70 8.90 -1.48
C GLN A 43 4.41 8.09 -1.74
N GLY A 44 4.32 6.83 -1.26
CA GLY A 44 3.35 5.88 -1.79
C GLY A 44 2.46 5.10 -0.83
N ASP A 45 2.87 4.76 0.41
CA ASP A 45 2.10 3.72 1.13
C ASP A 45 2.18 3.74 2.67
N MET A 46 2.13 4.94 3.25
CA MET A 46 1.39 5.12 4.49
C MET A 46 0.28 6.13 4.21
N MET A 47 -0.84 5.66 3.66
CA MET A 47 -2.08 6.37 3.92
C MET A 47 -2.20 6.45 5.44
N ASP A 48 -2.04 7.66 5.96
CA ASP A 48 -2.40 8.04 7.33
C ASP A 48 -3.61 7.19 7.77
N PRO A 49 -3.46 6.30 8.76
CA PRO A 49 -4.52 5.38 9.15
C PRO A 49 -5.85 6.09 9.41
N ASP A 50 -5.80 7.34 9.90
CA ASP A 50 -7.00 8.16 10.09
C ASP A 50 -7.66 8.55 8.76
N LYS A 51 -6.89 8.78 7.69
CA LYS A 51 -7.42 9.03 6.35
C LYS A 51 -8.04 7.77 5.76
N VAL A 52 -7.43 6.60 5.93
CA VAL A 52 -8.02 5.31 5.48
C VAL A 52 -9.36 5.09 6.16
N VAL A 53 -9.42 5.24 7.48
CA VAL A 53 -10.65 5.07 8.26
C VAL A 53 -11.70 6.10 7.86
N LYS A 54 -11.34 7.38 7.71
CA LYS A 54 -12.27 8.42 7.25
C LYS A 54 -12.81 8.14 5.85
N GLN A 55 -11.95 7.69 4.93
CA GLN A 55 -12.36 7.33 3.58
C GLN A 55 -13.32 6.14 3.59
N HIS A 56 -13.02 5.11 4.40
CA HIS A 56 -13.89 3.96 4.53
C HIS A 56 -15.26 4.33 5.12
N ILE A 57 -15.30 5.14 6.18
CA ILE A 57 -16.55 5.66 6.77
C ILE A 57 -17.36 6.43 5.74
N LYS A 58 -16.69 7.28 4.94
CA LYS A 58 -17.35 8.04 3.87
C LYS A 58 -17.96 7.12 2.81
N GLN A 59 -17.19 6.16 2.31
CA GLN A 59 -17.66 5.20 1.31
C GLN A 59 -18.83 4.35 1.82
N LEU A 60 -18.76 3.91 3.09
CA LEU A 60 -19.84 3.15 3.71
C LEU A 60 -21.13 3.98 3.84
N LYS A 61 -21.00 5.26 4.23
CA LYS A 61 -22.13 6.18 4.30
C LYS A 61 -22.75 6.41 2.93
N GLU A 62 -21.94 6.68 1.91
CA GLU A 62 -22.41 6.88 0.53
C GLU A 62 -23.10 5.62 -0.01
N TYR A 63 -22.55 4.44 0.25
CA TYR A 63 -23.17 3.16 -0.11
C TYR A 63 -24.54 2.99 0.56
N ASN A 64 -24.64 3.25 1.86
CA ASN A 64 -25.91 3.11 2.59
C ASN A 64 -26.96 4.09 2.07
N GLU A 65 -26.61 5.37 1.88
CA GLU A 65 -27.52 6.38 1.34
C GLU A 65 -28.03 6.01 -0.07
N LEU A 66 -27.14 5.49 -0.92
CA LEU A 66 -27.50 5.02 -2.25
C LEU A 66 -28.40 3.77 -2.19
N LYS A 67 -28.04 2.77 -1.37
CA LYS A 67 -28.83 1.55 -1.16
C LYS A 67 -30.24 1.89 -0.69
N ASP A 68 -30.37 2.75 0.31
CA ASP A 68 -31.66 3.18 0.87
C ASP A 68 -32.50 3.92 -0.18
N THR A 69 -31.89 4.83 -0.94
CA THR A 69 -32.59 5.55 -2.02
C THR A 69 -33.06 4.59 -3.11
N ALA A 70 -32.21 3.66 -3.52
CA ALA A 70 -32.57 2.65 -4.52
C ALA A 70 -33.72 1.76 -4.03
N LEU A 71 -33.64 1.26 -2.79
CA LEU A 71 -34.69 0.43 -2.20
C LEU A 71 -36.02 1.19 -2.08
N ASN A 72 -35.99 2.46 -1.70
CA ASN A 72 -37.19 3.30 -1.67
C ASN A 72 -37.82 3.43 -3.06
N LEU A 73 -37.01 3.65 -4.11
CA LEU A 73 -37.52 3.74 -5.49
C LEU A 73 -38.11 2.40 -5.96
N ILE A 74 -37.43 1.28 -5.66
CA ILE A 74 -37.92 -0.06 -6.01
C ILE A 74 -39.22 -0.36 -5.25
N GLN A 75 -39.34 0.03 -3.99
CA GLN A 75 -40.56 -0.12 -3.20
C GLN A 75 -41.72 0.65 -3.80
N LEU A 76 -41.50 1.90 -4.22
CA LEU A 76 -42.53 2.70 -4.90
C LEU A 76 -43.02 2.03 -6.19
N ILE A 77 -42.12 1.43 -6.97
CA ILE A 77 -42.47 0.69 -8.19
C ILE A 77 -43.26 -0.58 -7.85
N ALA A 78 -42.82 -1.31 -6.82
CA ALA A 78 -43.50 -2.53 -6.35
C ALA A 78 -44.93 -2.23 -5.88
N ASP A 79 -45.11 -1.13 -5.13
CA ASP A 79 -46.41 -0.67 -4.64
C ASP A 79 -47.34 -0.27 -5.79
N GLN A 80 -46.84 0.47 -6.78
CA GLN A 80 -47.60 0.83 -7.99
C GLN A 80 -48.08 -0.39 -8.77
N ARG A 81 -47.25 -1.43 -8.83
CA ARG A 81 -47.55 -2.69 -9.53
C ARG A 81 -48.31 -3.70 -8.67
N GLN A 82 -48.52 -3.42 -7.38
CA GLN A 82 -49.06 -4.36 -6.39
C GLN A 82 -48.33 -5.72 -6.35
N VAL A 83 -47.02 -5.70 -6.57
CA VAL A 83 -46.16 -6.89 -6.48
C VAL A 83 -45.23 -6.77 -5.28
N ARG A 84 -44.63 -7.90 -4.89
CA ARG A 84 -43.63 -7.90 -3.82
C ARG A 84 -42.34 -7.24 -4.31
N LEU A 85 -41.67 -6.51 -3.41
CA LEU A 85 -40.37 -5.87 -3.67
C LEU A 85 -39.38 -6.84 -4.34
N GLY A 86 -39.25 -8.06 -3.81
CA GLY A 86 -38.35 -9.09 -4.35
C GLY A 86 -38.58 -9.42 -5.83
N VAL A 87 -39.83 -9.39 -6.32
CA VAL A 87 -40.12 -9.66 -7.74
C VAL A 87 -39.56 -8.54 -8.63
N VAL A 88 -39.71 -7.28 -8.20
CA VAL A 88 -39.13 -6.13 -8.93
C VAL A 88 -37.61 -6.17 -8.88
N MET A 89 -37.03 -6.61 -7.76
CA MET A 89 -35.57 -6.76 -7.60
C MET A 89 -35.00 -7.86 -8.50
N ASP A 90 -35.70 -8.99 -8.62
CA ASP A 90 -35.34 -10.08 -9.52
C ASP A 90 -35.42 -9.64 -11.00
N GLU A 91 -36.45 -8.86 -11.37
CA GLU A 91 -36.61 -8.31 -12.72
C GLU A 91 -35.44 -7.39 -13.13
N ILE A 92 -34.91 -6.61 -12.18
CA ILE A 92 -33.78 -5.69 -12.42
C ILE A 92 -32.41 -6.32 -12.16
N GLY A 93 -32.37 -7.60 -11.76
CA GLY A 93 -31.13 -8.34 -11.50
C GLY A 93 -30.35 -7.88 -10.27
N VAL A 94 -31.04 -7.40 -9.23
CA VAL A 94 -30.42 -6.93 -7.98
C VAL A 94 -30.70 -7.91 -6.85
N GLU A 95 -29.64 -8.47 -6.26
CA GLU A 95 -29.73 -9.32 -5.07
C GLU A 95 -29.43 -8.49 -3.79
N LEU A 96 -30.30 -8.61 -2.77
CA LEU A 96 -30.01 -8.09 -1.43
C LEU A 96 -29.14 -9.12 -0.69
N ASP A 97 -27.85 -8.80 -0.62
CA ASP A 97 -26.81 -9.47 0.17
C ASP A 97 -26.29 -10.82 -0.39
N LYS A 98 -25.03 -10.77 -0.85
CA LYS A 98 -24.08 -11.88 -0.81
C LYS A 98 -23.01 -11.56 0.23
#